data_AF-W0JAT8-F1
#
_entry.id   AF-W0JAT8-F1
#
_cell.length_a   1.000
_cell.length_b   1.000
_cell.length_c   1.000
_cell.angle_alpha   90.00
_cell.angle_beta   90.00
_cell.angle_gamma   90.00
#
_symmetry.space_group_name_H-M   'P 1'
#
loop_
_entity.id
_entity.type
_entity.pdbx_description
1 polymer ?
#
loop_
_entity_poly.entity_id
_entity_poly.type
_entity_poly.pdbx_seq_one_letter_code
_entity_poly.pdbx_strand_id
1 'polypeptide(L)'
;MKTPYIHRAAPIVALASVLVSGTTVGRAADFQWTASVGAAYNAGTNWAGNVAPSSTSSDTTDDIVTPSGYGDVLINVNRHVRHFNVALDQDWLWRAGSGTYTYNINGTLTKSGSAALTFRGHTSDNNFTLGLVIGGIDLQGGTLNFGEAIYGAAGRLRSLNVTGATTIAANSTLNLNVRSGTGSGLGTPSATLNTITLNGGTLNIAQMNATSATTPSGSLTTGITAASLAGASGTVQTKTHATPDVIVNGVLTLNAASGSTSYGGLVADGVNATLAIQKTGAAEQILTGSNTYTGGTEVQAGIMATGITGNFGTGNVRVQTATLFLGNAASIADAATLFFTNNSTVDLSFAGTEFIGALTNETTSVSATAGIYTASQLNDIFGGNIFSGDGLLAVAIPEPSAVVLLIALCAAVPACRLRRRRASLRS
;
A
#
# COMPACT_ATOMS: atom_id res chain seq x y z
N MET A 1 -38.09 84.35 7.18
CA MET A 1 -38.95 84.42 8.38
C MET A 1 -39.57 83.04 8.59
N LYS A 2 -39.40 82.47 9.80
CA LYS A 2 -40.02 81.24 10.37
C LYS A 2 -39.73 79.86 9.74
N THR A 3 -38.95 79.07 10.49
CA THR A 3 -38.93 77.60 10.67
C THR A 3 -40.26 77.05 11.24
N PRO A 4 -40.41 75.74 11.55
CA PRO A 4 -40.47 74.52 10.71
C PRO A 4 -41.81 73.77 10.98
N TYR A 5 -42.06 72.55 10.47
CA TYR A 5 -42.69 71.45 11.26
C TYR A 5 -42.78 70.11 10.51
N ILE A 6 -42.50 69.07 11.29
CA ILE A 6 -42.44 67.63 11.04
C ILE A 6 -43.84 67.06 10.82
N HIS A 7 -44.02 66.08 9.92
CA HIS A 7 -44.99 65.00 10.17
C HIS A 7 -44.58 63.64 9.58
N ARG A 8 -44.65 62.67 10.50
CA ARG A 8 -44.41 61.23 10.49
C ARG A 8 -44.88 60.44 9.27
N ALA A 9 -44.08 59.42 8.95
CA ALA A 9 -44.43 58.29 8.10
C ALA A 9 -45.37 57.28 8.80
N ALA A 10 -46.37 56.82 8.06
CA ALA A 10 -46.93 55.47 8.08
C ALA A 10 -47.66 55.26 6.74
N PRO A 11 -47.46 54.11 6.07
CA PRO A 11 -48.59 53.19 5.94
C PRO A 11 -48.18 51.72 6.17
N ILE A 12 -48.94 50.99 6.98
CA ILE A 12 -49.99 50.03 6.57
C ILE A 12 -49.42 48.75 5.98
N VAL A 13 -49.45 47.74 6.85
CA VAL A 13 -49.31 46.31 6.60
C VAL A 13 -50.39 45.85 5.61
N ALA A 14 -49.99 45.12 4.57
CA ALA A 14 -50.86 44.17 3.87
C ALA A 14 -50.08 42.86 3.68
N LEU A 15 -50.42 41.85 4.50
CA LEU A 15 -50.08 40.46 4.27
C LEU A 15 -50.77 39.99 2.98
N ALA A 16 -49.99 39.48 2.03
CA ALA A 16 -50.48 38.57 1.01
C ALA A 16 -49.64 37.29 1.07
N SER A 17 -50.14 36.31 1.81
CA SER A 17 -49.69 34.93 1.83
C SER A 17 -50.00 34.27 0.49
N VAL A 18 -48.96 34.00 -0.31
CA VAL A 18 -49.02 33.04 -1.41
C VAL A 18 -48.33 31.78 -0.94
N LEU A 19 -49.16 30.79 -0.59
CA LEU A 19 -48.78 29.42 -0.32
C LEU A 19 -48.40 28.77 -1.67
N VAL A 20 -47.09 28.76 -1.99
CA VAL A 20 -46.56 27.84 -3.00
C VAL A 20 -46.14 26.57 -2.27
N SER A 21 -47.09 25.64 -2.14
CA SER A 21 -46.83 24.25 -1.81
C SER A 21 -46.09 23.60 -2.98
N GLY A 22 -44.77 23.66 -2.91
CA GLY A 22 -43.85 22.91 -3.76
C GLY A 22 -42.65 22.53 -2.91
N THR A 23 -42.81 21.51 -2.04
CA THR A 23 -41.70 20.93 -1.27
C THR A 23 -40.76 20.18 -2.19
N THR A 24 -39.85 20.87 -2.85
CA THR A 24 -38.57 20.30 -3.25
C THR A 24 -37.60 20.59 -2.12
N VAL A 25 -37.57 19.72 -1.11
CA VAL A 25 -36.50 19.74 -0.12
C VAL A 25 -35.20 19.44 -0.89
N GLY A 26 -34.38 20.45 -1.10
CA GLY A 26 -33.01 20.27 -1.55
C GLY A 26 -32.25 19.49 -0.48
N ARG A 27 -32.15 18.17 -0.65
CA ARG A 27 -31.41 17.30 0.27
C ARG A 27 -29.97 17.20 -0.20
N ALA A 28 -29.18 18.24 0.03
CA ALA A 28 -27.79 18.02 0.40
C ALA A 28 -27.77 18.02 1.93
N ALA A 29 -28.27 16.95 2.54
CA ALA A 29 -28.25 16.83 3.99
C ALA A 29 -27.00 16.02 4.34
N ASP A 30 -26.04 16.66 5.01
CA ASP A 30 -24.94 15.97 5.65
C ASP A 30 -25.52 14.99 6.69
N PHE A 31 -25.21 13.70 6.55
CA PHE A 31 -25.68 12.66 7.44
C PHE A 31 -24.70 12.44 8.58
N GLN A 32 -25.14 12.81 9.78
CA GLN A 32 -24.41 12.60 11.02
C GLN A 32 -24.96 11.36 11.74
N TRP A 33 -24.07 10.42 12.07
CA TRP A 33 -24.41 9.27 12.90
C TRP A 33 -24.52 9.67 14.38
N THR A 34 -25.58 9.22 15.04
CA THR A 34 -25.93 9.64 16.41
C THR A 34 -25.96 8.48 17.41
N ALA A 35 -25.94 7.23 16.96
CA ALA A 35 -26.00 6.07 17.86
C ALA A 35 -24.68 5.90 18.64
N SER A 36 -24.79 5.61 19.93
CA SER A 36 -23.67 5.35 20.84
C SER A 36 -23.39 3.85 21.05
N VAL A 37 -24.18 2.98 20.43
CA VAL A 37 -24.05 1.53 20.46
C VAL A 37 -24.00 0.98 19.04
N GLY A 38 -23.52 -0.25 18.90
CA GLY A 38 -23.51 -0.93 17.61
C GLY A 38 -24.91 -1.05 17.02
N ALA A 39 -25.15 -0.40 15.87
CA ALA A 39 -26.49 -0.29 15.32
C ALA A 39 -26.51 -0.38 13.79
N ALA A 40 -27.68 -0.74 13.24
CA ALA A 40 -27.87 -0.93 11.81
C ALA A 40 -27.78 0.39 11.02
N TYR A 41 -27.04 0.39 9.92
CA TYR A 41 -26.92 1.54 9.02
C TYR A 41 -28.29 1.99 8.48
N ASN A 42 -29.15 1.04 8.09
CA ASN A 42 -30.44 1.36 7.46
C ASN A 42 -31.53 1.84 8.43
N ALA A 43 -31.27 1.82 9.74
CA ALA A 43 -32.23 2.29 10.73
C ALA A 43 -32.11 3.82 10.87
N GLY A 44 -33.08 4.55 10.34
CA GLY A 44 -33.07 6.02 10.30
C GLY A 44 -32.89 6.68 11.67
N THR A 45 -33.37 6.05 12.75
CA THR A 45 -33.21 6.54 14.13
C THR A 45 -31.76 6.65 14.60
N ASN A 46 -30.80 6.04 13.91
CA ASN A 46 -29.37 6.12 14.21
C ASN A 46 -28.68 7.32 13.52
N TRP A 47 -29.44 8.09 12.74
CA TRP A 47 -28.98 9.25 12.00
C TRP A 47 -29.69 10.50 12.47
N ALA A 48 -28.98 11.62 12.47
CA ALA A 48 -29.59 12.93 12.67
C ALA A 48 -30.72 13.15 11.64
N GLY A 49 -31.88 13.61 12.12
CA GLY A 49 -33.06 13.77 11.28
C GLY A 49 -33.88 12.48 11.05
N ASN A 50 -33.55 11.37 11.71
CA ASN A 50 -34.30 10.10 11.68
C ASN A 50 -34.43 9.46 10.28
N VAL A 51 -33.49 9.75 9.38
CA VAL A 51 -33.46 9.19 8.02
C VAL A 51 -32.06 8.67 7.72
N ALA A 52 -31.97 7.41 7.28
CA ALA A 52 -30.71 6.83 6.85
C ALA A 52 -30.35 7.31 5.43
N PRO A 53 -29.05 7.42 5.10
CA PRO A 53 -28.63 7.71 3.74
C PRO A 53 -29.10 6.63 2.76
N SER A 54 -29.29 7.04 1.51
CA SER A 54 -30.05 6.33 0.49
C SER A 54 -29.34 5.09 -0.07
N SER A 55 -30.10 4.28 -0.81
CA SER A 55 -29.63 3.02 -1.41
C SER A 55 -29.17 3.17 -2.86
N THR A 56 -29.51 4.28 -3.52
CA THR A 56 -29.48 4.30 -4.99
C THR A 56 -28.08 4.63 -5.48
N SER A 57 -27.59 3.87 -6.46
CA SER A 57 -26.28 4.10 -7.08
C SER A 57 -26.13 5.47 -7.75
N SER A 58 -27.26 6.11 -8.08
CA SER A 58 -27.36 7.46 -8.60
C SER A 58 -27.39 8.55 -7.53
N ASP A 59 -27.42 8.19 -6.25
CA ASP A 59 -27.39 9.18 -5.18
C ASP A 59 -26.00 9.83 -5.13
N THR A 60 -25.99 11.10 -5.46
CA THR A 60 -24.81 11.95 -5.51
C THR A 60 -24.93 13.09 -4.51
N THR A 61 -25.84 12.99 -3.55
CA THR A 61 -26.13 14.09 -2.62
C THR A 61 -25.85 13.76 -1.16
N ASP A 62 -25.82 12.48 -0.81
CA ASP A 62 -25.64 12.05 0.56
C ASP A 62 -24.16 12.05 0.98
N ASP A 63 -23.78 12.95 1.88
CA ASP A 63 -22.44 12.96 2.48
C ASP A 63 -22.50 12.42 3.92
N ILE A 64 -21.53 11.60 4.30
CA ILE A 64 -21.32 11.24 5.72
C ILE A 64 -20.41 12.27 6.36
N VAL A 65 -20.81 12.80 7.52
CA VAL A 65 -20.01 13.75 8.29
C VAL A 65 -19.63 13.21 9.67
N THR A 66 -18.75 13.94 10.37
CA THR A 66 -18.29 13.59 11.72
C THR A 66 -19.46 13.20 12.61
N PRO A 67 -19.43 11.99 13.21
CA PRO A 67 -20.53 11.51 14.01
C PRO A 67 -20.62 12.29 15.33
N SER A 68 -21.80 12.31 15.94
CA SER A 68 -21.98 12.76 17.33
C SER A 68 -22.09 11.59 18.31
N GLY A 69 -22.37 10.39 17.80
CA GLY A 69 -22.30 9.13 18.56
C GLY A 69 -21.22 8.22 18.00
N TYR A 70 -20.46 7.53 18.85
CA TYR A 70 -19.32 6.70 18.42
C TYR A 70 -19.62 5.18 18.49
N GLY A 71 -20.88 4.79 18.35
CA GLY A 71 -21.26 3.38 18.23
C GLY A 71 -20.88 2.78 16.87
N ASP A 72 -20.57 1.48 16.84
CA ASP A 72 -20.28 0.76 15.60
C ASP A 72 -21.41 0.89 14.56
N VAL A 73 -21.04 1.12 13.31
CA VAL A 73 -21.98 1.12 12.19
C VAL A 73 -22.02 -0.28 11.57
N LEU A 74 -23.17 -0.94 11.65
CA LEU A 74 -23.42 -2.23 11.02
C LEU A 74 -23.98 -2.02 9.61
N ILE A 75 -23.14 -2.21 8.61
CA ILE A 75 -23.53 -2.19 7.20
C ILE A 75 -24.32 -3.46 6.90
N ASN A 76 -25.64 -3.34 6.90
CA ASN A 76 -26.57 -4.46 6.71
C ASN A 76 -27.32 -4.39 5.37
N VAL A 77 -26.87 -3.52 4.47
CA VAL A 77 -27.45 -3.23 3.16
C VAL A 77 -26.37 -2.65 2.24
N ASN A 78 -26.50 -2.86 0.93
CA ASN A 78 -25.67 -2.16 -0.05
C ASN A 78 -26.02 -0.67 -0.06
N ARG A 79 -25.00 0.18 -0.10
CA ARG A 79 -25.15 1.63 0.04
C ARG A 79 -24.19 2.42 -0.80
N HIS A 80 -24.62 3.64 -1.09
CA HIS A 80 -23.89 4.63 -1.86
C HIS A 80 -23.96 5.95 -1.10
N VAL A 81 -22.84 6.64 -1.01
CA VAL A 81 -22.75 8.03 -0.55
C VAL A 81 -21.87 8.80 -1.53
N ARG A 82 -22.07 10.10 -1.63
CA ARG A 82 -21.20 10.97 -2.42
C ARG A 82 -19.84 11.09 -1.72
N HIS A 83 -19.80 11.66 -0.52
CA HIS A 83 -18.55 11.81 0.24
C HIS A 83 -18.63 11.18 1.62
N PHE A 84 -17.45 10.93 2.18
CA PHE A 84 -17.29 10.51 3.57
C PHE A 84 -16.25 11.43 4.22
N ASN A 85 -16.70 12.48 4.89
CA ASN A 85 -15.86 13.59 5.35
C ASN A 85 -15.91 13.71 6.87
N VAL A 86 -14.91 13.14 7.54
CA VAL A 86 -14.90 13.06 9.00
C VAL A 86 -13.63 13.61 9.64
N ALA A 87 -13.81 14.24 10.79
CA ALA A 87 -12.76 14.68 11.68
C ALA A 87 -12.97 14.00 13.04
N LEU A 88 -12.24 12.92 13.30
CA LEU A 88 -12.49 12.05 14.45
C LEU A 88 -11.54 12.35 15.62
N ASP A 89 -12.11 12.53 16.80
CA ASP A 89 -11.43 12.58 18.10
C ASP A 89 -11.57 11.28 18.90
N GLN A 90 -12.47 10.39 18.49
CA GLN A 90 -12.64 9.03 19.02
C GLN A 90 -12.68 8.01 17.89
N ASP A 91 -12.29 6.77 18.22
CA ASP A 91 -12.27 5.69 17.23
C ASP A 91 -13.67 5.40 16.72
N TRP A 92 -13.81 5.22 15.41
CA TRP A 92 -15.08 4.91 14.79
C TRP A 92 -14.98 3.71 13.87
N LEU A 93 -15.90 2.77 14.09
CA LEU A 93 -15.88 1.46 13.47
C LEU A 93 -17.09 1.24 12.56
N TRP A 94 -16.80 0.87 11.32
CA TRP A 94 -17.75 0.45 10.30
C TRP A 94 -17.49 -1.01 9.96
N ARG A 95 -18.50 -1.85 10.07
CA ARG A 95 -18.34 -3.30 9.84
C ARG A 95 -19.51 -3.89 9.09
N ALA A 96 -19.28 -4.99 8.39
CA ALA A 96 -20.37 -5.81 7.84
C ALA A 96 -21.33 -6.22 8.95
N GLY A 97 -22.63 -6.19 8.67
CA GLY A 97 -23.66 -6.91 9.41
C GLY A 97 -23.69 -8.39 9.02
N SER A 98 -24.79 -9.07 9.28
CA SER A 98 -24.97 -10.49 8.93
C SER A 98 -25.27 -10.70 7.44
N GLY A 99 -24.27 -10.50 6.59
CA GLY A 99 -24.38 -10.69 5.14
C GLY A 99 -23.14 -10.26 4.37
N THR A 100 -23.21 -10.35 3.05
CA THR A 100 -22.20 -9.79 2.14
C THR A 100 -22.70 -8.49 1.55
N TYR A 101 -21.96 -7.41 1.79
CA TYR A 101 -22.37 -6.06 1.42
C TYR A 101 -21.26 -5.29 0.71
N THR A 102 -21.68 -4.32 -0.08
CA THR A 102 -20.79 -3.33 -0.71
C THR A 102 -21.17 -1.94 -0.22
N TYR A 103 -20.15 -1.16 0.14
CA TYR A 103 -20.31 0.24 0.49
C TYR A 103 -19.51 1.10 -0.49
N ASN A 104 -20.21 1.97 -1.21
CA ASN A 104 -19.65 2.80 -2.26
C ASN A 104 -19.59 4.25 -1.80
N ILE A 105 -18.40 4.84 -1.86
CA ILE A 105 -18.16 6.26 -1.67
C ILE A 105 -17.79 6.80 -3.04
N ASN A 106 -18.74 7.41 -3.74
CA ASN A 106 -18.57 7.76 -5.16
C ASN A 106 -17.48 8.84 -5.35
N GLY A 107 -17.33 9.74 -4.39
CA GLY A 107 -16.29 10.75 -4.34
C GLY A 107 -15.22 10.41 -3.31
N THR A 108 -14.73 11.43 -2.60
CA THR A 108 -13.62 11.28 -1.66
C THR A 108 -14.06 10.79 -0.28
N LEU A 109 -13.28 9.88 0.28
CA LEU A 109 -13.21 9.64 1.73
C LEU A 109 -12.13 10.55 2.32
N THR A 110 -12.55 11.58 3.05
CA THR A 110 -11.67 12.51 3.75
C THR A 110 -11.67 12.18 5.24
N LYS A 111 -10.49 11.86 5.78
CA LYS A 111 -10.32 11.55 7.20
C LYS A 111 -9.27 12.48 7.82
N SER A 112 -9.68 13.22 8.85
CA SER A 112 -8.84 14.08 9.68
C SER A 112 -9.06 13.79 11.17
N GLY A 113 -8.37 14.50 12.06
CA GLY A 113 -8.37 14.24 13.50
C GLY A 113 -7.48 13.06 13.91
N SER A 114 -7.23 12.91 15.20
CA SER A 114 -6.23 11.98 15.73
C SER A 114 -6.68 10.52 15.81
N ALA A 115 -7.99 10.28 15.90
CA ALA A 115 -8.51 8.93 16.15
C ALA A 115 -8.58 8.05 14.88
N ALA A 116 -8.85 6.77 15.07
CA ALA A 116 -8.92 5.80 13.98
C ALA A 116 -10.31 5.75 13.33
N LEU A 117 -10.35 5.66 12.00
CA LEU A 117 -11.51 5.20 11.25
C LEU A 117 -11.23 3.80 10.73
N THR A 118 -12.09 2.83 11.02
CA THR A 118 -11.88 1.43 10.62
C THR A 118 -13.07 0.92 9.83
N PHE A 119 -12.83 0.41 8.62
CA PHE A 119 -13.76 -0.40 7.87
C PHE A 119 -13.33 -1.85 7.92
N ARG A 120 -14.20 -2.78 8.33
CA ARG A 120 -13.83 -4.20 8.41
C ARG A 120 -14.95 -5.15 7.99
N GLY A 121 -14.57 -6.41 7.72
CA GLY A 121 -15.52 -7.51 7.57
C GLY A 121 -16.18 -7.88 8.90
N HIS A 122 -17.01 -8.92 8.90
CA HIS A 122 -17.59 -9.44 10.13
C HIS A 122 -16.55 -10.23 10.93
N THR A 123 -16.55 -10.11 12.25
CA THR A 123 -15.52 -10.72 13.12
C THR A 123 -15.84 -12.13 13.59
N SER A 124 -17.10 -12.56 13.50
CA SER A 124 -17.51 -13.90 13.97
C SER A 124 -17.94 -14.86 12.85
N ASP A 125 -18.03 -14.40 11.60
CA ASP A 125 -18.41 -15.25 10.46
C ASP A 125 -17.73 -14.76 9.18
N ASN A 126 -16.89 -15.62 8.60
CA ASN A 126 -16.11 -15.31 7.41
C ASN A 126 -16.95 -15.27 6.13
N ASN A 127 -18.21 -15.71 6.19
CA ASN A 127 -19.17 -15.60 5.09
C ASN A 127 -19.75 -14.19 4.96
N PHE A 128 -19.64 -13.37 6.01
CA PHE A 128 -20.13 -12.01 6.02
C PHE A 128 -19.00 -11.03 5.71
N THR A 129 -19.10 -10.43 4.53
CA THR A 129 -18.00 -9.67 3.95
C THR A 129 -18.41 -8.25 3.60
N LEU A 130 -17.43 -7.35 3.63
CA LEU A 130 -17.58 -5.98 3.18
C LEU A 130 -16.62 -5.74 2.02
N GLY A 131 -17.17 -5.30 0.88
CA GLY A 131 -16.42 -4.71 -0.23
C GLY A 131 -16.57 -3.20 -0.23
N LEU A 132 -15.50 -2.49 -0.58
CA LEU A 132 -15.50 -1.03 -0.70
C LEU A 132 -15.12 -0.59 -2.11
N VAL A 133 -15.83 0.41 -2.61
CA VAL A 133 -15.43 1.19 -3.78
C VAL A 133 -15.39 2.65 -3.36
N ILE A 134 -14.26 3.32 -3.62
CA ILE A 134 -14.00 4.68 -3.14
C ILE A 134 -13.49 5.52 -4.32
N GLY A 135 -14.07 6.70 -4.54
CA GLY A 135 -13.67 7.62 -5.60
C GLY A 135 -12.29 8.23 -5.36
N GLY A 136 -11.90 8.47 -4.12
CA GLY A 136 -10.56 8.90 -3.75
C GLY A 136 -10.36 8.87 -2.23
N ILE A 137 -9.12 8.90 -1.76
CA ILE A 137 -8.81 8.95 -0.33
C ILE A 137 -7.98 10.19 -0.06
N ASP A 138 -8.40 10.98 0.92
CA ASP A 138 -7.64 12.09 1.48
C ASP A 138 -7.48 11.89 2.99
N LEU A 139 -6.33 11.36 3.38
CA LEU A 139 -6.01 11.11 4.78
C LEU A 139 -5.13 12.23 5.32
N GLN A 140 -5.75 13.13 6.08
CA GLN A 140 -5.15 14.34 6.62
C GLN A 140 -4.68 14.20 8.07
N GLY A 141 -5.09 13.12 8.77
CA GLY A 141 -4.65 12.86 10.14
C GLY A 141 -5.15 11.53 10.71
N GLY A 142 -4.41 11.05 11.72
CA GLY A 142 -4.76 9.85 12.47
C GLY A 142 -4.58 8.56 11.65
N THR A 143 -5.40 7.56 11.93
CA THR A 143 -5.31 6.26 11.27
C THR A 143 -6.55 5.94 10.46
N LEU A 144 -6.36 5.42 9.25
CA LEU A 144 -7.42 4.82 8.44
C LEU A 144 -7.10 3.34 8.22
N ASN A 145 -8.01 2.48 8.69
CA ASN A 145 -7.87 1.03 8.59
C ASN A 145 -8.88 0.45 7.62
N PHE A 146 -8.37 -0.34 6.68
CA PHE A 146 -9.15 -1.16 5.78
C PHE A 146 -8.91 -2.63 6.09
N GLY A 147 -9.79 -3.20 6.91
CA GLY A 147 -9.69 -4.52 7.50
C GLY A 147 -8.92 -4.52 8.82
N GLU A 148 -8.98 -5.64 9.52
CA GLU A 148 -8.27 -5.84 10.78
C GLU A 148 -7.03 -6.72 10.59
N ALA A 149 -5.96 -6.39 11.33
CA ALA A 149 -4.78 -7.22 11.40
C ALA A 149 -5.05 -8.36 12.38
N ILE A 150 -5.56 -9.52 11.93
CA ILE A 150 -5.69 -10.73 12.76
C ILE A 150 -5.28 -11.95 11.95
N TYR A 151 -4.63 -12.91 12.62
CA TYR A 151 -4.44 -14.27 12.13
C TYR A 151 -5.80 -14.98 11.99
N GLY A 152 -6.41 -14.89 10.79
CA GLY A 152 -7.74 -15.43 10.52
C GLY A 152 -8.44 -14.67 9.39
N ALA A 153 -9.54 -15.23 8.88
CA ALA A 153 -10.36 -14.57 7.86
C ALA A 153 -11.32 -13.52 8.47
N ALA A 154 -11.55 -13.57 9.78
CA ALA A 154 -12.47 -12.72 10.50
C ALA A 154 -11.98 -11.25 10.48
N GLY A 155 -12.89 -10.32 10.20
CA GLY A 155 -12.59 -8.89 10.20
C GLY A 155 -11.78 -8.37 9.00
N ARG A 156 -11.39 -9.19 8.03
CA ARG A 156 -10.73 -8.69 6.81
C ARG A 156 -11.77 -8.15 5.82
N LEU A 157 -11.41 -7.09 5.09
CA LEU A 157 -12.23 -6.64 3.96
C LEU A 157 -12.09 -7.61 2.79
N ARG A 158 -13.17 -7.81 2.03
CA ARG A 158 -13.18 -8.68 0.85
C ARG A 158 -12.59 -8.01 -0.37
N SER A 159 -12.78 -6.71 -0.52
CA SER A 159 -12.22 -5.93 -1.61
C SER A 159 -12.14 -4.45 -1.23
N LEU A 160 -11.15 -3.77 -1.78
CA LEU A 160 -11.03 -2.32 -1.74
C LEU A 160 -10.63 -1.87 -3.14
N ASN A 161 -11.47 -1.05 -3.77
CA ASN A 161 -11.15 -0.43 -5.05
C ASN A 161 -11.21 1.08 -4.92
N VAL A 162 -10.06 1.75 -5.02
CA VAL A 162 -9.94 3.21 -5.00
C VAL A 162 -9.65 3.69 -6.41
N THR A 163 -10.64 4.30 -7.06
CA THR A 163 -10.58 4.63 -8.49
C THR A 163 -9.83 5.93 -8.78
N GLY A 164 -9.84 6.88 -7.85
CA GLY A 164 -9.07 8.12 -7.91
C GLY A 164 -7.89 8.14 -6.95
N ALA A 165 -7.27 9.31 -6.82
CA ALA A 165 -6.03 9.47 -6.08
C ALA A 165 -6.18 9.13 -4.58
N THR A 166 -5.10 8.61 -4.00
CA THR A 166 -4.95 8.44 -2.56
C THR A 166 -3.87 9.39 -2.08
N THR A 167 -4.18 10.25 -1.13
CA THR A 167 -3.22 11.17 -0.52
C THR A 167 -3.09 10.87 0.97
N ILE A 168 -1.86 10.83 1.46
CA ILE A 168 -1.53 10.51 2.85
C ILE A 168 -0.65 11.63 3.40
N ALA A 169 -1.23 12.47 4.26
CA ALA A 169 -0.53 13.58 4.90
C ALA A 169 0.48 13.09 5.94
N ALA A 170 1.36 13.99 6.38
CA ALA A 170 2.24 13.76 7.52
C ALA A 170 1.45 13.33 8.76
N ASN A 171 2.07 12.51 9.62
CA ASN A 171 1.47 11.96 10.84
C ASN A 171 0.18 11.14 10.61
N SER A 172 -0.07 10.73 9.37
CA SER A 172 -1.20 9.89 9.02
C SER A 172 -0.75 8.47 8.71
N THR A 173 -1.59 7.49 9.03
CA THR A 173 -1.32 6.08 8.75
C THR A 173 -2.48 5.45 7.99
N LEU A 174 -2.20 4.94 6.79
CA LEU A 174 -3.12 4.11 6.02
C LEU A 174 -2.73 2.64 6.15
N ASN A 175 -3.68 1.83 6.62
CA ASN A 175 -3.48 0.40 6.87
C ASN A 175 -4.36 -0.42 5.94
N LEU A 176 -3.74 -1.26 5.12
CA LEU A 176 -4.42 -2.13 4.15
C LEU A 176 -4.31 -3.59 4.58
N ASN A 177 -5.43 -4.14 5.04
CA ASN A 177 -5.60 -5.52 5.51
C ASN A 177 -6.73 -6.20 4.73
N VAL A 178 -6.64 -6.15 3.40
CA VAL A 178 -7.66 -6.68 2.49
C VAL A 178 -7.32 -8.13 2.13
N ARG A 179 -8.32 -9.00 2.03
CA ARG A 179 -8.19 -10.40 1.63
C ARG A 179 -8.95 -10.62 0.34
N SER A 180 -8.40 -11.40 -0.58
CA SER A 180 -9.22 -12.05 -1.60
C SER A 180 -9.42 -13.53 -1.29
N GLY A 181 -10.60 -14.04 -1.64
CA GLY A 181 -10.91 -15.48 -1.60
C GLY A 181 -11.59 -15.97 -0.32
N THR A 182 -12.45 -16.97 -0.51
CA THR A 182 -13.27 -17.65 0.51
C THR A 182 -12.62 -18.93 1.07
N GLY A 183 -11.38 -19.27 0.68
CA GLY A 183 -10.67 -20.49 1.09
C GLY A 183 -9.58 -20.28 2.15
N SER A 184 -9.08 -21.35 2.76
CA SER A 184 -7.92 -21.34 3.67
C SER A 184 -6.58 -21.01 2.97
N GLY A 185 -6.58 -20.87 1.64
CA GLY A 185 -5.44 -20.46 0.83
C GLY A 185 -5.32 -18.94 0.67
N LEU A 186 -4.07 -18.48 0.52
CA LEU A 186 -3.70 -17.08 0.29
C LEU A 186 -4.15 -16.66 -1.12
N GLY A 187 -5.33 -16.07 -1.24
CA GLY A 187 -5.80 -15.48 -2.50
C GLY A 187 -5.01 -14.22 -2.90
N THR A 188 -4.97 -13.93 -4.20
CA THR A 188 -4.33 -12.74 -4.80
C THR A 188 -4.94 -11.44 -4.29
N PRO A 189 -4.17 -10.50 -3.71
CA PRO A 189 -4.72 -9.34 -3.01
C PRO A 189 -5.74 -8.52 -3.82
N SER A 190 -6.83 -8.07 -3.17
CA SER A 190 -7.95 -7.34 -3.79
C SER A 190 -8.03 -5.86 -3.39
N ALA A 191 -6.92 -5.27 -2.98
CA ALA A 191 -6.78 -3.82 -2.82
C ALA A 191 -6.17 -3.23 -4.10
N THR A 192 -6.98 -2.51 -4.86
CA THR A 192 -6.55 -1.72 -6.01
C THR A 192 -6.68 -0.25 -5.69
N LEU A 193 -5.59 0.49 -5.89
CA LEU A 193 -5.55 1.93 -5.71
C LEU A 193 -5.06 2.58 -7.01
N ASN A 194 -5.46 3.81 -7.25
CA ASN A 194 -4.82 4.63 -8.29
C ASN A 194 -3.45 5.11 -7.80
N THR A 195 -3.02 6.31 -8.21
CA THR A 195 -1.79 6.93 -7.73
C THR A 195 -1.88 7.18 -6.22
N ILE A 196 -0.88 6.73 -5.47
CA ILE A 196 -0.74 6.97 -4.04
C ILE A 196 0.32 8.06 -3.85
N THR A 197 -0.07 9.19 -3.28
CA THR A 197 0.84 10.30 -2.95
C THR A 197 1.06 10.37 -1.45
N LEU A 198 2.30 10.20 -0.99
CA LEU A 198 2.67 10.37 0.41
C LEU A 198 3.34 11.73 0.61
N ASN A 199 2.78 12.49 1.55
CA ASN A 199 3.28 13.77 2.02
C ASN A 199 3.81 13.64 3.45
N GLY A 200 4.59 12.58 3.71
CA GLY A 200 5.22 12.31 5.01
C GLY A 200 4.54 11.25 5.88
N GLY A 201 3.35 10.76 5.51
CA GLY A 201 2.66 9.71 6.27
C GLY A 201 3.18 8.30 6.01
N THR A 202 2.48 7.31 6.56
CA THR A 202 2.83 5.89 6.42
C THR A 202 1.74 5.12 5.69
N LEU A 203 2.13 4.35 4.68
CA LEU A 203 1.32 3.32 4.05
C LEU A 203 1.82 1.94 4.52
N ASN A 204 0.94 1.20 5.20
CA ASN A 204 1.16 -0.20 5.50
C ASN A 204 0.37 -1.05 4.51
N ILE A 205 1.05 -1.67 3.54
CA ILE A 205 0.39 -2.43 2.46
C ILE A 205 -0.14 -3.80 2.93
N ALA A 206 0.34 -4.25 4.08
CA ALA A 206 -0.01 -5.52 4.69
C ALA A 206 0.27 -5.44 6.18
N GLN A 207 -0.67 -5.91 7.00
CA GLN A 207 -0.43 -6.05 8.43
C GLN A 207 -0.84 -7.42 8.95
N MET A 208 -0.03 -7.96 9.87
CA MET A 208 -0.41 -9.08 10.71
C MET A 208 -0.24 -8.73 12.19
N ASN A 209 -1.26 -9.04 12.98
CA ASN A 209 -1.17 -9.11 14.43
C ASN A 209 -1.25 -10.57 14.84
N ALA A 210 -0.11 -11.15 15.19
CA ALA A 210 -0.03 -12.52 15.69
C ALA A 210 -0.12 -12.46 17.22
N THR A 211 -1.36 -12.42 17.74
CA THR A 211 -1.62 -12.33 19.19
C THR A 211 -1.71 -13.69 19.89
N SER A 212 -1.42 -14.81 19.23
CA SER A 212 -1.53 -16.14 19.84
C SER A 212 -0.28 -16.99 19.68
N ALA A 213 0.27 -17.45 20.81
CA ALA A 213 1.41 -18.36 20.95
C ALA A 213 1.16 -19.80 20.43
N THR A 214 -0.04 -20.06 19.90
CA THR A 214 -0.43 -21.33 19.25
C THR A 214 -0.39 -21.24 17.72
N THR A 215 0.22 -20.19 17.17
CA THR A 215 0.32 -19.98 15.73
C THR A 215 1.27 -21.01 15.11
N PRO A 216 0.85 -21.75 14.07
CA PRO A 216 1.78 -22.47 13.21
C PRO A 216 2.81 -21.49 12.64
N SER A 217 4.08 -21.89 12.64
CA SER A 217 5.11 -21.24 11.84
C SER A 217 4.66 -21.18 10.37
N GLY A 218 4.69 -19.98 9.78
CA GLY A 218 4.17 -19.79 8.43
C GLY A 218 4.54 -18.46 7.80
N SER A 219 4.56 -18.45 6.47
CA SER A 219 4.77 -17.27 5.64
C SER A 219 3.42 -16.84 5.05
N LEU A 220 3.00 -15.60 5.33
CA LEU A 220 1.88 -14.97 4.63
C LEU A 220 2.42 -14.15 3.47
N THR A 221 2.05 -14.50 2.24
CA THR A 221 2.22 -13.60 1.09
C THR A 221 0.94 -12.81 0.85
N THR A 222 1.05 -11.48 0.79
CA THR A 222 -0.05 -10.57 0.48
C THR A 222 0.50 -9.32 -0.20
N GLY A 223 -0.33 -8.34 -0.55
CA GLY A 223 0.13 -7.17 -1.29
C GLY A 223 -1.00 -6.23 -1.69
N ILE A 224 -0.67 -5.25 -2.52
CA ILE A 224 -1.64 -4.33 -3.12
C ILE A 224 -1.23 -4.06 -4.57
N THR A 225 -2.18 -3.60 -5.38
CA THR A 225 -1.87 -3.00 -6.67
C THR A 225 -2.19 -1.52 -6.64
N ALA A 226 -1.20 -0.68 -6.91
CA ALA A 226 -1.34 0.76 -7.10
C ALA A 226 -1.04 1.11 -8.57
N ALA A 227 -1.59 2.20 -9.08
CA ALA A 227 -1.14 2.70 -10.38
C ALA A 227 0.33 3.14 -10.29
N SER A 228 0.63 4.05 -9.38
CA SER A 228 1.99 4.53 -9.13
C SER A 228 2.15 5.03 -7.70
N LEU A 229 3.40 5.26 -7.31
CA LEU A 229 3.78 5.85 -6.04
C LEU A 229 4.37 7.24 -6.27
N ALA A 230 3.85 8.24 -5.57
CA ALA A 230 4.20 9.64 -5.71
C ALA A 230 4.52 10.28 -4.36
N GLY A 231 5.18 11.44 -4.42
CA GLY A 231 5.43 12.29 -3.26
C GLY A 231 6.88 12.30 -2.82
N ALA A 232 7.27 13.33 -2.08
CA ALA A 232 8.67 13.58 -1.73
C ALA A 232 9.12 12.90 -0.43
N SER A 233 8.19 12.37 0.38
CA SER A 233 8.49 11.83 1.71
C SER A 233 7.42 10.84 2.17
N GLY A 234 7.63 10.23 3.34
CA GLY A 234 6.75 9.22 3.92
C GLY A 234 7.37 7.83 3.85
N THR A 235 6.62 6.85 4.34
CA THR A 235 7.08 5.47 4.41
C THR A 235 6.06 4.54 3.80
N VAL A 236 6.51 3.68 2.89
CA VAL A 236 5.77 2.49 2.46
C VAL A 236 6.43 1.28 3.10
N GLN A 237 5.64 0.46 3.76
CA GLN A 237 6.17 -0.73 4.43
C GLN A 237 5.16 -1.87 4.52
N THR A 238 5.68 -3.05 4.83
CA THR A 238 4.91 -4.11 5.49
C THR A 238 4.94 -3.92 7.00
N LYS A 239 3.96 -4.45 7.74
CA LYS A 239 3.97 -4.38 9.20
C LYS A 239 3.63 -5.73 9.81
N THR A 240 4.50 -6.25 10.67
CA THR A 240 4.17 -7.39 11.55
C THR A 240 4.23 -6.94 12.99
N HIS A 241 3.29 -7.40 13.81
CA HIS A 241 3.34 -7.18 15.24
C HIS A 241 4.26 -8.23 15.89
N ALA A 242 5.54 -7.86 16.06
CA ALA A 242 6.58 -8.30 17.01
C ALA A 242 6.79 -9.78 17.39
N THR A 243 5.91 -10.75 17.08
CA THR A 243 6.18 -12.15 17.41
C THR A 243 7.14 -12.75 16.37
N PRO A 244 8.20 -13.46 16.79
CA PRO A 244 9.25 -13.95 15.91
C PRO A 244 8.83 -15.08 14.96
N ASP A 245 7.66 -15.68 15.16
CA ASP A 245 7.31 -16.96 14.50
C ASP A 245 6.51 -16.83 13.19
N VAL A 246 6.16 -15.60 12.77
CA VAL A 246 5.39 -15.36 11.54
C VAL A 246 6.08 -14.32 10.67
N ILE A 247 6.30 -14.67 9.40
CA ILE A 247 6.88 -13.78 8.39
C ILE A 247 5.76 -13.26 7.48
N VAL A 248 5.68 -11.93 7.32
CA VAL A 248 4.84 -11.28 6.28
C VAL A 248 5.69 -11.03 5.05
N ASN A 249 5.29 -11.51 3.88
CA ASN A 249 5.86 -11.14 2.59
C ASN A 249 4.84 -10.26 1.84
N GLY A 250 5.08 -8.95 1.80
CA GLY A 250 4.24 -7.99 1.09
C GLY A 250 4.74 -7.74 -0.33
N VAL A 251 3.83 -7.60 -1.28
CA VAL A 251 4.14 -7.20 -2.66
C VAL A 251 3.42 -5.90 -2.99
N LEU A 252 4.18 -4.88 -3.36
CA LEU A 252 3.64 -3.65 -3.96
C LEU A 252 3.71 -3.78 -5.49
N THR A 253 2.56 -3.95 -6.14
CA THR A 253 2.49 -3.94 -7.61
C THR A 253 2.19 -2.53 -8.12
N LEU A 254 3.00 -2.03 -9.05
CA LEU A 254 2.87 -0.74 -9.70
C LEU A 254 2.44 -0.93 -11.16
N ASN A 255 1.23 -0.47 -11.50
CA ASN A 255 0.54 -0.85 -12.74
C ASN A 255 0.00 0.34 -13.57
N ALA A 256 0.61 1.52 -13.47
CA ALA A 256 0.20 2.67 -14.27
C ALA A 256 0.40 2.41 -15.77
N ALA A 257 -0.63 2.70 -16.56
CA ALA A 257 -0.62 2.50 -18.01
C ALA A 257 0.15 3.58 -18.78
N SER A 258 0.29 4.79 -18.23
CA SER A 258 0.99 5.90 -18.87
C SER A 258 1.50 6.92 -17.84
N GLY A 259 2.37 7.82 -18.28
CA GLY A 259 2.96 8.88 -17.46
C GLY A 259 4.29 8.47 -16.82
N SER A 260 4.82 9.38 -16.01
CA SER A 260 6.04 9.19 -15.20
C SER A 260 5.76 9.72 -13.79
N THR A 261 6.11 8.92 -12.77
CA THR A 261 5.86 9.27 -11.37
C THR A 261 7.13 9.06 -10.55
N SER A 262 7.47 10.01 -9.68
CA SER A 262 8.59 9.89 -8.75
C SER A 262 8.15 9.80 -7.30
N TYR A 263 8.86 8.97 -6.53
CA TYR A 263 8.69 8.85 -5.09
C TYR A 263 10.02 9.07 -4.36
N GLY A 264 10.05 9.99 -3.42
CA GLY A 264 11.23 10.36 -2.61
C GLY A 264 11.19 9.87 -1.18
N GLY A 265 10.11 9.23 -0.74
CA GLY A 265 10.04 8.64 0.59
C GLY A 265 10.79 7.32 0.70
N LEU A 266 10.74 6.75 1.91
CA LEU A 266 11.32 5.46 2.24
C LEU A 266 10.38 4.33 1.82
N VAL A 267 10.94 3.32 1.17
CA VAL A 267 10.34 2.00 1.04
C VAL A 267 11.15 1.01 1.87
N ALA A 268 10.52 0.36 2.86
CA ALA A 268 11.20 -0.46 3.84
C ALA A 268 10.40 -1.71 4.23
N ASP A 269 11.10 -2.68 4.80
CA ASP A 269 10.47 -3.81 5.47
C ASP A 269 9.89 -3.39 6.82
N GLY A 270 8.85 -4.11 7.24
CA GLY A 270 8.46 -4.15 8.65
C GLY A 270 9.31 -5.11 9.47
N VAL A 271 9.18 -5.03 10.79
CA VAL A 271 9.73 -6.05 11.71
C VAL A 271 9.20 -7.43 11.34
N ASN A 272 10.08 -8.42 11.16
CA ASN A 272 9.72 -9.78 10.73
C ASN A 272 8.84 -9.79 9.46
N ALA A 273 9.15 -8.93 8.51
CA ALA A 273 8.49 -8.86 7.22
C ALA A 273 9.50 -8.64 6.10
N THR A 274 9.08 -8.95 4.89
CA THR A 274 9.76 -8.52 3.66
C THR A 274 8.76 -7.77 2.80
N LEU A 275 9.25 -6.79 2.06
CA LEU A 275 8.52 -6.07 1.04
C LEU A 275 9.23 -6.27 -0.30
N ALA A 276 8.50 -6.72 -1.30
CA ALA A 276 8.92 -6.78 -2.69
C ALA A 276 8.15 -5.76 -3.54
N ILE A 277 8.77 -5.32 -4.64
CA ILE A 277 8.14 -4.44 -5.63
C ILE A 277 7.99 -5.19 -6.94
N GLN A 278 6.81 -5.10 -7.55
CA GLN A 278 6.56 -5.54 -8.92
C GLN A 278 6.13 -4.37 -9.78
N LYS A 279 6.78 -4.17 -10.92
CA LYS A 279 6.46 -3.12 -11.88
C LYS A 279 5.90 -3.74 -13.16
N THR A 280 4.59 -3.62 -13.35
CA THR A 280 3.84 -4.30 -14.42
C THR A 280 3.19 -3.35 -15.43
N GLY A 281 3.04 -2.06 -15.07
CA GLY A 281 2.42 -1.06 -15.93
C GLY A 281 3.39 -0.51 -16.98
N ALA A 282 2.90 0.04 -18.09
CA ALA A 282 3.74 0.61 -19.15
C ALA A 282 4.37 1.98 -18.80
N ALA A 283 3.88 2.67 -17.77
CA ALA A 283 4.39 3.96 -17.30
C ALA A 283 5.82 3.88 -16.74
N GLU A 284 6.42 5.03 -16.43
CA GLU A 284 7.66 5.12 -15.66
C GLU A 284 7.38 5.30 -14.16
N GLN A 285 8.11 4.55 -13.33
CA GLN A 285 8.22 4.81 -11.88
C GLN A 285 9.67 5.10 -11.54
N ILE A 286 9.91 6.22 -10.84
CA ILE A 286 11.24 6.65 -10.37
C ILE A 286 11.26 6.58 -8.84
N LEU A 287 12.22 5.85 -8.26
CA LEU A 287 12.53 5.86 -6.84
C LEU A 287 13.70 6.80 -6.59
N THR A 288 13.48 7.85 -5.82
CA THR A 288 14.49 8.88 -5.51
C THR A 288 14.93 8.86 -4.04
N GLY A 289 14.16 8.22 -3.17
CA GLY A 289 14.51 7.98 -1.77
C GLY A 289 15.47 6.81 -1.58
N SER A 290 16.18 6.80 -0.45
CA SER A 290 17.07 5.70 -0.05
C SER A 290 16.24 4.56 0.54
N ASN A 291 15.98 3.53 -0.26
CA ASN A 291 15.12 2.41 0.14
C ASN A 291 15.93 1.32 0.86
N THR A 292 15.25 0.55 1.70
CA THR A 292 15.87 -0.49 2.55
C THR A 292 15.06 -1.79 2.59
N TYR A 293 14.07 -1.96 1.71
CA TYR A 293 13.35 -3.22 1.61
C TYR A 293 14.27 -4.34 1.11
N THR A 294 14.09 -5.54 1.65
CA THR A 294 14.95 -6.70 1.35
C THR A 294 14.35 -7.64 0.32
N GLY A 295 13.05 -7.52 0.04
CA GLY A 295 12.40 -8.27 -1.03
C GLY A 295 12.90 -7.83 -2.41
N GLY A 296 12.70 -8.69 -3.41
CA GLY A 296 13.16 -8.41 -4.77
C GLY A 296 12.40 -7.27 -5.46
N THR A 297 13.04 -6.67 -6.45
CA THR A 297 12.42 -5.75 -7.40
C THR A 297 12.26 -6.46 -8.74
N GLU A 298 11.02 -6.67 -9.18
CA GLU A 298 10.72 -7.33 -10.45
C GLU A 298 10.11 -6.32 -11.43
N VAL A 299 10.75 -6.15 -12.58
CA VAL A 299 10.36 -5.20 -13.62
C VAL A 299 9.88 -5.99 -14.84
N GLN A 300 8.56 -6.09 -14.98
CA GLN A 300 7.90 -6.87 -16.03
C GLN A 300 7.52 -6.02 -17.24
N ALA A 301 7.22 -4.73 -17.05
CA ALA A 301 6.92 -3.80 -18.14
C ALA A 301 7.21 -2.32 -17.78
N GLY A 302 7.27 -1.49 -18.84
CA GLY A 302 7.51 -0.05 -18.73
C GLY A 302 8.93 0.27 -18.26
N ILE A 303 9.06 1.38 -17.54
CA ILE A 303 10.35 1.85 -17.00
C ILE A 303 10.31 1.81 -15.47
N MET A 304 11.32 1.20 -14.87
CA MET A 304 11.64 1.33 -13.45
C MET A 304 12.99 2.03 -13.32
N ALA A 305 13.03 3.13 -12.58
CA ALA A 305 14.19 4.01 -12.52
C ALA A 305 14.58 4.33 -11.07
N THR A 306 15.85 4.60 -10.85
CA THR A 306 16.31 5.37 -9.68
C THR A 306 16.59 6.82 -10.07
N GLY A 307 16.42 7.73 -9.11
CA GLY A 307 16.97 9.09 -9.20
C GLY A 307 18.45 9.13 -8.81
N ILE A 308 19.00 10.33 -8.68
CA ILE A 308 20.43 10.56 -8.34
C ILE A 308 20.81 9.99 -6.96
N THR A 309 19.85 9.85 -6.05
CA THR A 309 20.06 9.38 -4.66
C THR A 309 19.28 8.10 -4.32
N GLY A 310 18.52 7.57 -5.27
CA GLY A 310 17.61 6.45 -5.03
C GLY A 310 18.25 5.09 -5.25
N ASN A 311 17.65 4.05 -4.69
CA ASN A 311 18.07 2.66 -4.89
C ASN A 311 16.85 1.71 -4.98
N PHE A 312 17.09 0.46 -5.38
CA PHE A 312 16.09 -0.62 -5.43
C PHE A 312 16.10 -1.52 -4.18
N GLY A 313 16.42 -0.96 -3.02
CA GLY A 313 16.55 -1.71 -1.76
C GLY A 313 17.78 -2.61 -1.77
N THR A 314 17.74 -3.67 -0.95
CA THR A 314 18.86 -4.64 -0.82
C THR A 314 18.60 -5.98 -1.48
N GLY A 315 17.38 -6.19 -1.98
CA GLY A 315 16.99 -7.42 -2.68
C GLY A 315 17.51 -7.49 -4.11
N ASN A 316 17.38 -8.67 -4.71
CA ASN A 316 17.73 -8.87 -6.12
C ASN A 316 16.82 -8.05 -7.05
N VAL A 317 17.38 -7.62 -8.17
CA VAL A 317 16.64 -6.92 -9.23
C VAL A 317 16.48 -7.87 -10.41
N ARG A 318 15.27 -7.99 -10.94
CA ARG A 318 14.94 -8.84 -12.08
C ARG A 318 14.21 -8.05 -13.15
N VAL A 319 14.73 -8.04 -14.37
CA VAL A 319 14.16 -7.32 -15.51
C VAL A 319 13.71 -8.33 -16.56
N GLN A 320 12.48 -8.20 -17.03
CA GLN A 320 11.92 -9.03 -18.11
C GLN A 320 11.77 -8.17 -19.37
N THR A 321 10.57 -8.03 -19.92
CA THR A 321 10.30 -7.21 -21.11
C THR A 321 10.12 -5.74 -20.73
N ALA A 322 11.16 -5.13 -20.15
CA ALA A 322 11.09 -3.79 -19.57
C ALA A 322 12.44 -3.05 -19.61
N THR A 323 12.41 -1.77 -19.24
CA THR A 323 13.59 -0.94 -19.07
C THR A 323 13.88 -0.71 -17.59
N LEU A 324 15.12 -0.96 -17.19
CA LEU A 324 15.69 -0.56 -15.91
C LEU A 324 16.63 0.61 -16.14
N PHE A 325 16.38 1.76 -15.51
CA PHE A 325 17.23 2.94 -15.58
C PHE A 325 17.97 3.13 -14.25
N LEU A 326 19.31 3.15 -14.28
CA LEU A 326 20.14 3.41 -13.11
C LEU A 326 20.53 4.88 -13.08
N GLY A 327 19.94 5.65 -12.16
CA GLY A 327 20.19 7.09 -12.02
C GLY A 327 21.47 7.45 -11.28
N ASN A 328 22.16 6.47 -10.69
CA ASN A 328 23.41 6.64 -9.94
C ASN A 328 24.16 5.30 -9.79
N ALA A 329 25.41 5.37 -9.29
CA ALA A 329 26.31 4.23 -9.07
C ALA A 329 26.11 3.48 -7.72
N ALA A 330 24.93 3.59 -7.13
CA ALA A 330 24.47 2.83 -5.96
C ALA A 330 22.97 2.48 -6.10
N SER A 331 22.51 2.27 -7.34
CA SER A 331 21.11 2.00 -7.63
C SER A 331 20.69 0.58 -7.22
N ILE A 332 21.62 -0.36 -7.29
CA ILE A 332 21.47 -1.77 -6.89
C ILE A 332 22.40 -2.01 -5.70
N ALA A 333 22.01 -2.87 -4.77
CA ALA A 333 22.89 -3.17 -3.63
C ALA A 333 24.08 -4.06 -4.05
N ASP A 334 25.24 -3.82 -3.44
CA ASP A 334 26.50 -4.54 -3.72
C ASP A 334 26.40 -6.06 -3.65
N ALA A 335 25.52 -6.59 -2.80
CA ALA A 335 25.30 -8.04 -2.64
C ALA A 335 24.19 -8.61 -3.55
N ALA A 336 23.41 -7.75 -4.21
CA ALA A 336 22.27 -8.16 -5.01
C ALA A 336 22.70 -8.68 -6.39
N THR A 337 21.91 -9.62 -6.91
CA THR A 337 22.02 -10.07 -8.29
C THR A 337 21.10 -9.26 -9.20
N LEU A 338 21.63 -8.81 -10.33
CA LEU A 338 20.85 -8.31 -11.45
C LEU A 338 20.55 -9.47 -12.41
N PHE A 339 19.27 -9.84 -12.49
CA PHE A 339 18.72 -10.77 -13.47
C PHE A 339 18.09 -10.00 -14.62
N PHE A 340 18.33 -10.44 -15.86
CA PHE A 340 17.70 -9.85 -17.04
C PHE A 340 17.35 -10.92 -18.08
N THR A 341 16.58 -10.55 -19.09
CA THR A 341 16.25 -11.39 -20.25
C THR A 341 16.73 -10.74 -21.55
N ASN A 342 16.70 -11.48 -22.65
CA ASN A 342 17.09 -10.94 -23.97
C ASN A 342 16.19 -9.78 -24.44
N ASN A 343 15.03 -9.58 -23.83
CA ASN A 343 14.07 -8.52 -24.17
C ASN A 343 14.13 -7.34 -23.18
N SER A 344 15.09 -7.36 -22.26
CA SER A 344 15.31 -6.28 -21.30
C SER A 344 16.13 -5.15 -21.92
N THR A 345 15.99 -3.95 -21.37
CA THR A 345 16.94 -2.85 -21.54
C THR A 345 17.43 -2.41 -20.17
N VAL A 346 18.75 -2.31 -19.99
CA VAL A 346 19.40 -1.82 -18.78
C VAL A 346 20.23 -0.61 -19.15
N ASP A 347 19.78 0.56 -18.69
CA ASP A 347 20.42 1.83 -18.99
C ASP A 347 21.42 2.20 -17.88
N LEU A 348 22.70 2.23 -18.25
CA LEU A 348 23.83 2.60 -17.41
C LEU A 348 24.23 4.07 -17.63
N SER A 349 23.31 4.96 -17.97
CA SER A 349 23.56 6.39 -18.19
C SER A 349 23.81 7.18 -16.89
N PHE A 350 24.66 6.65 -16.01
CA PHE A 350 25.18 7.29 -14.81
C PHE A 350 26.71 7.44 -14.89
N ALA A 351 27.27 8.31 -14.06
CA ALA A 351 28.71 8.45 -13.92
C ALA A 351 29.26 7.53 -12.82
N GLY A 352 30.40 6.89 -13.08
CA GLY A 352 31.10 6.04 -12.10
C GLY A 352 30.86 4.55 -12.30
N THR A 353 30.95 3.79 -11.22
CA THR A 353 30.90 2.32 -11.22
C THR A 353 29.88 1.83 -10.21
N GLU A 354 28.86 1.14 -10.70
CA GLU A 354 27.87 0.41 -9.89
C GLU A 354 28.45 -0.96 -9.48
N PHE A 355 28.36 -1.33 -8.20
CA PHE A 355 28.82 -2.63 -7.71
C PHE A 355 27.62 -3.56 -7.49
N ILE A 356 27.71 -4.80 -7.99
CA ILE A 356 26.68 -5.82 -7.81
C ILE A 356 27.29 -7.19 -7.50
N GLY A 357 26.49 -8.04 -6.87
CA GLY A 357 26.93 -9.36 -6.41
C GLY A 357 27.03 -10.38 -7.55
N ALA A 358 26.12 -10.29 -8.52
CA ALA A 358 26.16 -11.12 -9.73
C ALA A 358 25.32 -10.48 -10.85
N LEU A 359 25.63 -10.86 -12.10
CA LEU A 359 24.90 -10.46 -13.29
C LEU A 359 24.56 -11.69 -14.13
N THR A 360 23.27 -11.96 -14.33
CA THR A 360 22.79 -13.18 -14.97
C THR A 360 21.72 -12.91 -16.02
N ASN A 361 21.93 -13.41 -17.23
CA ASN A 361 20.90 -13.51 -18.25
C ASN A 361 20.08 -14.78 -18.01
N GLU A 362 18.81 -14.65 -17.64
CA GLU A 362 17.94 -15.79 -17.37
C GLU A 362 17.45 -16.50 -18.64
N THR A 363 17.48 -15.83 -19.79
CA THR A 363 17.11 -16.46 -21.06
C THR A 363 18.15 -17.48 -21.50
N THR A 364 19.43 -17.16 -21.32
CA THR A 364 20.56 -18.02 -21.73
C THR A 364 21.19 -18.76 -20.56
N SER A 365 20.83 -18.44 -19.32
CA SER A 365 21.48 -18.90 -18.08
C SER A 365 22.98 -18.58 -18.00
N VAL A 366 23.45 -17.61 -18.80
CA VAL A 366 24.84 -17.13 -18.78
C VAL A 366 24.98 -16.08 -17.68
N SER A 367 26.06 -16.15 -16.91
CA SER A 367 26.42 -15.12 -15.94
C SER A 367 27.76 -14.49 -16.31
N ALA A 368 27.89 -13.18 -16.06
CA ALA A 368 29.18 -12.52 -16.21
C ALA A 368 30.15 -13.07 -15.15
N THR A 369 31.41 -13.20 -15.52
CA THR A 369 32.48 -13.41 -14.54
C THR A 369 32.67 -12.14 -13.72
N ALA A 370 33.42 -12.24 -12.62
CA ALA A 370 33.78 -11.03 -11.87
C ALA A 370 34.66 -10.11 -12.73
N GLY A 371 34.40 -8.80 -12.67
CA GLY A 371 35.07 -7.81 -13.50
C GLY A 371 34.32 -6.49 -13.54
N ILE A 372 34.93 -5.50 -14.20
CA ILE A 372 34.31 -4.20 -14.46
C ILE A 372 34.03 -4.13 -15.96
N TYR A 373 32.79 -3.80 -16.32
CA TYR A 373 32.31 -3.86 -17.69
C TYR A 373 31.67 -2.56 -18.14
N THR A 374 31.94 -2.16 -19.37
CA THR A 374 31.14 -1.18 -20.11
C THR A 374 29.88 -1.83 -20.68
N ALA A 375 28.88 -1.03 -21.06
CA ALA A 375 27.69 -1.52 -21.77
C ALA A 375 28.05 -2.35 -23.02
N SER A 376 29.05 -1.90 -23.80
CA SER A 376 29.51 -2.62 -25.00
C SER A 376 30.07 -4.00 -24.65
N GLN A 377 30.92 -4.10 -23.63
CA GLN A 377 31.50 -5.39 -23.23
C GLN A 377 30.43 -6.37 -22.73
N LEU A 378 29.42 -5.87 -22.01
CA LEU A 378 28.29 -6.70 -21.57
C LEU A 378 27.47 -7.20 -22.77
N ASN A 379 27.21 -6.33 -23.75
CA ASN A 379 26.53 -6.72 -24.98
C ASN A 379 27.33 -7.75 -25.81
N ASP A 380 28.66 -7.67 -25.81
CA ASP A 380 29.51 -8.69 -26.44
C ASP A 380 29.42 -10.04 -25.71
N ILE A 381 29.36 -10.03 -24.37
CA ILE A 381 29.25 -11.23 -23.54
C ILE A 381 27.89 -11.92 -23.70
N PHE A 382 26.81 -11.15 -23.64
CA PHE A 382 25.44 -11.69 -23.60
C PHE A 382 24.74 -11.73 -24.95
N GLY A 383 25.28 -11.02 -25.94
CA GLY A 383 24.64 -10.78 -27.24
C GLY A 383 23.52 -9.74 -27.17
N GLY A 384 23.28 -9.07 -28.30
CA GLY A 384 22.18 -8.10 -28.44
C GLY A 384 22.52 -6.69 -27.94
N ASN A 385 21.48 -5.87 -27.75
CA ASN A 385 21.57 -4.48 -27.30
C ASN A 385 20.83 -4.30 -25.96
N ILE A 386 21.24 -5.08 -24.97
CA ILE A 386 20.58 -5.13 -23.66
C ILE A 386 21.04 -3.96 -22.78
N PHE A 387 22.33 -3.64 -22.82
CA PHE A 387 22.94 -2.58 -22.03
C PHE A 387 23.22 -1.34 -22.89
N SER A 388 23.00 -0.17 -22.32
CA SER A 388 23.34 1.13 -22.92
C SER A 388 23.97 2.08 -21.91
N GLY A 389 24.49 3.22 -22.35
CA GLY A 389 25.07 4.25 -21.48
C GLY A 389 26.58 4.09 -21.25
N ASP A 390 27.14 5.05 -20.51
CA ASP A 390 28.60 5.22 -20.32
C ASP A 390 29.09 4.74 -18.93
N GLY A 391 28.17 4.44 -18.01
CA GLY A 391 28.47 3.93 -16.67
C GLY A 391 29.10 2.53 -16.72
N LEU A 392 29.81 2.20 -15.64
CA LEU A 392 30.47 0.91 -15.48
C LEU A 392 29.70 0.02 -14.51
N LEU A 393 29.69 -1.29 -14.78
CA LEU A 393 29.14 -2.29 -13.89
C LEU A 393 30.25 -3.20 -13.37
N ALA A 394 30.50 -3.18 -12.07
CA ALA A 394 31.44 -4.04 -11.38
C ALA A 394 30.71 -5.26 -10.79
N VAL A 395 30.96 -6.44 -11.35
CA VAL A 395 30.43 -7.71 -10.89
C VAL A 395 31.42 -8.32 -9.91
N ALA A 396 31.00 -8.56 -8.67
CA ALA A 396 31.82 -9.20 -7.65
C ALA A 396 31.91 -10.72 -7.81
N ILE A 397 32.91 -11.32 -7.16
CA ILE A 397 32.91 -12.76 -6.88
C ILE A 397 32.03 -12.94 -5.64
N PRO A 398 31.04 -13.86 -5.59
CA PRO A 398 30.32 -14.14 -4.36
C PRO A 398 31.33 -14.43 -3.25
N GLU A 399 31.26 -13.69 -2.14
CA GLU A 399 32.35 -13.71 -1.16
C GLU A 399 32.69 -15.14 -0.71
N PRO A 400 33.98 -15.51 -0.62
CA PRO A 400 34.41 -16.84 -0.18
C PRO A 400 33.98 -17.20 1.24
N SER A 401 33.44 -16.28 2.04
CA SER A 401 33.13 -16.50 3.45
C SER A 401 32.10 -17.61 3.67
N ALA A 402 31.15 -17.84 2.75
CA ALA A 402 30.23 -18.96 2.83
C ALA A 402 30.87 -20.31 2.42
N VAL A 403 31.76 -20.29 1.43
CA VAL A 403 32.39 -21.51 0.89
C VAL A 403 33.53 -21.99 1.78
N VAL A 404 34.33 -21.08 2.33
CA VAL A 404 35.43 -21.39 3.25
C VAL A 404 34.90 -21.87 4.60
N LEU A 405 33.78 -21.32 5.11
CA LEU A 405 33.17 -21.81 6.34
C LEU A 405 32.62 -23.24 6.17
N LEU A 406 32.01 -23.54 5.01
CA LEU A 406 31.50 -24.88 4.71
C LEU A 406 32.65 -25.89 4.56
N ILE A 407 33.75 -25.52 3.89
CA ILE A 407 34.95 -26.36 3.76
C ILE A 407 35.65 -26.55 5.11
N ALA A 408 35.74 -25.50 5.95
CA ALA A 408 36.30 -25.58 7.29
C ALA A 408 35.46 -26.47 8.22
N LEU A 409 34.12 -26.41 8.11
CA LEU A 409 33.22 -27.30 8.86
C LEU A 409 33.35 -28.76 8.40
N CYS A 410 33.44 -29.00 7.09
CA CYS A 410 33.63 -30.33 6.51
C CYS A 410 35.00 -30.94 6.87
N ALA A 411 36.06 -30.11 7.04
CA ALA A 411 37.39 -30.56 7.47
C ALA A 411 37.49 -30.80 9.00
N ALA A 412 36.69 -30.09 9.82
CA ALA A 412 36.72 -30.23 11.28
C ALA A 412 36.07 -31.55 11.77
N VAL A 413 35.04 -32.06 11.08
CA VAL A 413 34.33 -33.29 11.45
C VAL A 413 35.23 -34.54 11.47
N PRO A 414 36.07 -34.83 10.45
CA PRO A 414 37.00 -35.96 10.51
C PRO A 414 38.15 -35.74 11.51
N ALA A 415 38.62 -34.50 11.71
CA ALA A 415 39.68 -34.20 12.68
C ALA A 415 39.23 -34.45 14.14
N CYS A 416 37.98 -34.10 14.49
CA CYS A 416 37.41 -34.41 15.81
C CYS A 416 37.17 -35.91 16.02
N ARG A 417 36.81 -36.67 14.97
CA ARG A 417 36.66 -38.14 15.05
C ARG A 417 38.00 -38.86 15.23
N LEU A 418 39.07 -38.39 14.58
CA LEU A 418 40.41 -38.94 14.74
C LEU A 418 41.02 -38.64 16.13
N ARG A 419 40.71 -37.48 16.72
CA ARG A 419 41.13 -37.15 18.10
C ARG A 419 40.44 -38.02 19.16
N ARG A 420 39.16 -38.34 19.01
CA ARG A 420 38.43 -39.24 19.95
C ARG A 420 38.93 -40.69 19.90
N ARG A 421 39.29 -41.21 18.72
CA ARG A 421 39.86 -42.59 18.61
C ARG A 421 41.24 -42.73 19.23
N ARG A 422 42.06 -41.67 19.27
CA ARG A 422 43.37 -41.70 19.95
C ARG A 422 43.26 -41.64 21.48
N ALA A 423 42.18 -41.11 22.03
CA ALA A 423 41.96 -41.04 23.48
C ALA A 423 41.44 -42.36 24.08
N SER A 424 40.73 -43.21 23.32
CA SER A 424 40.22 -44.49 23.83
C SER A 424 41.16 -45.68 23.69
N LEU A 425 42.37 -45.48 23.15
CA LEU A 425 43.42 -46.51 23.03
C LEU A 425 44.53 -46.36 24.08
N ARG A 426 44.32 -45.50 25.09
CA ARG A 426 45.26 -45.23 26.20
C ARG A 426 44.64 -45.35 27.60
N SER A 427 43.47 -45.98 27.73
CA SER A 427 42.88 -46.36 29.03
C SER A 427 42.97 -47.85 29.24
#